data_AF-A0AAN6NAC9-F1
#
_entry.id   AF-A0AAN6NAC9-F1
#
_cell.length_a   1.000
_cell.length_b   1.000
_cell.length_c   1.000
_cell.angle_alpha   90.00
_cell.angle_beta   90.00
_cell.angle_gamma   90.00
#
_symmetry.space_group_name_H-M   'P 1'
#
loop_
_entity.id
_entity.type
_entity.pdbx_description
1 polymer ?
#
loop_
_entity_poly.entity_id
_entity_poly.type
_entity_poly.pdbx_seq_one_letter_code
_entity_poly.pdbx_strand_id
1 'polypeptide(L)'
;MSHWRGLRGGGFHSVAGVQILAAKRLPPGGFSSCPTEPKVISTATATVATLTVTQGATGTSSATSSTSSSVSGYVPPTNVMLALDCPNLDGQHQTVTLGSQSWTFKMECDMDYLGSVTIVAVTVYALQDCLKACASYNRNLQSNGCIAIEFGANMTFLEPNDFGTCWLKNGTGTVYLSGSNPNPHAAAVLVS
;
A
#
# COMPACT_ATOMS: atom_id res chain seq x y z
N MET A 1 -64.07 -26.60 10.38
CA MET A 1 -63.52 -27.57 9.42
C MET A 1 -62.04 -27.65 9.65
N SER A 2 -61.62 -28.79 10.20
CA SER A 2 -60.32 -29.06 10.81
C SER A 2 -59.69 -30.26 10.10
N HIS A 3 -58.36 -30.36 10.17
CA HIS A 3 -57.42 -31.37 9.61
C HIS A 3 -56.75 -30.93 8.29
N TRP A 4 -55.42 -30.92 8.17
CA TRP A 4 -54.42 -31.99 8.37
C TRP A 4 -53.07 -31.44 8.90
N ARG A 5 -52.45 -31.88 10.03
CA ARG A 5 -51.44 -32.98 10.25
C ARG A 5 -50.50 -33.22 9.04
N GLY A 6 -49.16 -33.06 9.11
CA GLY A 6 -48.07 -33.65 9.93
C GLY A 6 -46.80 -33.64 9.03
N LEU A 7 -45.54 -33.90 9.39
CA LEU A 7 -44.87 -34.57 10.52
C LEU A 7 -43.33 -34.57 10.24
N ARG A 8 -42.51 -34.66 11.30
CA ARG A 8 -41.06 -35.06 11.39
C ARG A 8 -40.02 -34.01 10.98
N GLY A 9 -38.89 -33.83 11.67
CA GLY A 9 -38.29 -34.52 12.82
C GLY A 9 -36.75 -34.44 12.76
N GLY A 10 -36.08 -34.37 13.93
CA GLY A 10 -34.63 -34.51 14.14
C GLY A 10 -33.89 -33.16 14.27
N GLY A 11 -33.32 -32.73 15.39
CA GLY A 11 -32.89 -33.46 16.59
C GLY A 11 -31.45 -33.95 16.44
N PHE A 12 -30.47 -33.11 16.75
CA PHE A 12 -29.14 -33.54 17.23
C PHE A 12 -28.59 -32.49 18.20
N HIS A 13 -28.62 -32.84 19.49
CA HIS A 13 -27.65 -32.39 20.48
C HIS A 13 -26.30 -33.02 20.13
N SER A 14 -25.20 -32.27 20.23
CA SER A 14 -23.97 -32.80 20.82
C SER A 14 -22.95 -31.70 21.17
N VAL A 15 -22.78 -31.55 22.49
CA VAL A 15 -21.58 -31.29 23.30
C VAL A 15 -20.22 -30.98 22.64
N ALA A 16 -19.60 -29.93 23.21
CA ALA A 16 -18.23 -29.85 23.75
C ALA A 16 -17.08 -30.54 22.99
N GLY A 17 -16.11 -29.72 22.58
CA GLY A 17 -14.80 -30.20 22.15
C GLY A 17 -13.81 -29.06 21.96
N VAL A 18 -13.31 -28.50 23.05
CA VAL A 18 -12.02 -27.77 23.05
C VAL A 18 -10.96 -28.79 22.67
N GLN A 19 -10.35 -28.65 21.49
CA GLN A 19 -9.15 -29.38 21.12
C GLN A 19 -7.99 -28.38 21.02
N ILE A 20 -7.21 -28.33 22.10
CA ILE A 20 -5.88 -27.71 22.14
C ILE A 20 -4.95 -28.70 21.45
N LEU A 21 -4.62 -28.46 20.19
CA LEU A 21 -3.63 -29.24 19.46
C LEU A 21 -2.24 -28.62 19.60
N ALA A 22 -1.35 -29.47 20.10
CA ALA A 22 0.00 -29.23 20.55
C ALA A 22 0.90 -28.48 19.55
N ALA A 23 1.66 -27.52 20.09
CA ALA A 23 2.83 -26.94 19.46
C ALA A 23 3.92 -28.02 19.27
N LYS A 24 4.23 -28.34 18.01
CA LYS A 24 5.38 -29.18 17.67
C LYS A 24 6.62 -28.29 17.62
N ARG A 25 7.48 -28.40 18.63
CA ARG A 25 8.82 -27.80 18.65
C ARG A 25 9.68 -28.45 17.57
N LEU A 26 10.31 -27.65 16.71
CA LEU A 26 11.39 -28.06 15.83
C LEU A 26 12.74 -27.67 16.47
N PRO A 27 13.78 -28.54 16.39
CA PRO A 27 15.11 -28.27 16.93
C PRO A 27 15.89 -27.23 16.10
N PRO A 28 16.89 -26.55 16.70
CA PRO A 28 17.78 -25.63 16.00
C PRO A 28 18.96 -26.42 15.39
N GLY A 29 19.33 -26.15 14.15
CA GLY A 29 20.57 -26.69 13.60
C GLY A 29 20.77 -26.45 12.10
N GLY A 30 21.94 -25.89 11.76
CA GLY A 30 22.59 -26.14 10.48
C GLY A 30 22.81 -24.93 9.57
N PHE A 31 23.78 -24.08 9.92
CA PHE A 31 24.55 -23.36 8.89
C PHE A 31 25.41 -24.40 8.16
N SER A 32 25.26 -24.58 6.85
CA SER A 32 26.25 -25.32 6.06
C SER A 32 26.22 -24.94 4.58
N SER A 33 27.26 -24.19 4.22
CA SER A 33 28.10 -24.38 3.03
C SER A 33 27.46 -24.30 1.64
N CYS A 34 27.84 -23.22 0.95
CA CYS A 34 27.76 -23.05 -0.49
C CYS A 34 28.64 -24.08 -1.22
N PRO A 35 28.13 -24.83 -2.22
CA PRO A 35 28.98 -25.53 -3.18
C PRO A 35 29.26 -24.65 -4.41
N THR A 36 30.54 -24.38 -4.60
CA THR A 36 31.17 -23.91 -5.83
C THR A 36 31.15 -25.01 -6.89
N GLU A 37 30.72 -24.72 -8.12
CA GLU A 37 31.18 -25.45 -9.31
C GLU A 37 31.31 -24.51 -10.51
N PRO A 38 32.40 -24.60 -11.32
CA PRO A 38 32.78 -23.56 -12.27
C PRO A 38 32.19 -23.81 -13.67
N LYS A 39 31.80 -22.74 -14.37
CA LYS A 39 31.57 -22.80 -15.82
C LYS A 39 32.09 -21.56 -16.55
N VAL A 40 33.25 -21.79 -17.19
CA VAL A 40 33.80 -21.23 -18.43
C VAL A 40 33.66 -19.71 -18.68
N ILE A 41 34.85 -19.11 -18.71
CA ILE A 41 35.23 -17.76 -19.11
C ILE A 41 34.82 -17.49 -20.56
N SER A 42 34.09 -16.39 -20.80
CA SER A 42 34.05 -15.72 -22.10
C SER A 42 34.41 -14.25 -21.89
N THR A 43 35.60 -13.90 -22.36
CA THR A 43 36.25 -12.60 -22.23
C THR A 43 35.51 -11.53 -23.04
N ALA A 44 34.98 -10.52 -22.37
CA ALA A 44 34.60 -9.25 -22.97
C ALA A 44 35.27 -8.12 -22.18
N THR A 45 36.29 -7.53 -22.78
CA THR A 45 37.06 -6.41 -22.21
C THR A 45 36.24 -5.13 -22.35
N ALA A 46 35.68 -4.63 -21.24
CA ALA A 46 35.05 -3.32 -21.17
C ALA A 46 35.98 -2.33 -20.46
N THR A 47 36.49 -1.35 -21.22
CA THR A 47 37.32 -0.25 -20.70
C THR A 47 36.45 0.72 -19.92
N VAL A 48 36.61 0.78 -18.60
CA VAL A 48 35.94 1.77 -17.73
C VAL A 48 36.79 3.03 -17.68
N ALA A 49 36.26 4.15 -18.19
CA ALA A 49 36.87 5.47 -18.07
C ALA A 49 36.53 6.09 -16.70
N THR A 50 37.56 6.38 -15.91
CA THR A 50 37.44 7.05 -14.61
C THR A 50 37.30 8.56 -14.82
N LEU A 51 36.15 9.13 -14.48
CA LEU A 51 35.95 10.58 -14.45
C LEU A 51 36.32 11.12 -13.05
N THR A 52 37.43 11.84 -12.96
CA THR A 52 37.82 12.61 -11.78
C THR A 52 37.09 13.95 -11.76
N VAL A 53 36.18 14.14 -10.80
CA VAL A 53 35.52 15.43 -10.55
C VAL A 53 36.31 16.19 -9.49
N THR A 54 36.95 17.29 -9.88
CA THR A 54 37.59 18.25 -8.96
C THR A 54 36.57 19.33 -8.60
N GLN A 55 36.02 19.31 -7.38
CA GLN A 55 35.23 20.43 -6.84
C GLN A 55 36.09 21.25 -5.87
N GLY A 56 36.33 22.51 -6.23
CA GLY A 56 36.97 23.50 -5.36
C GLY A 56 35.98 24.00 -4.31
N ALA A 57 36.29 23.80 -3.03
CA ALA A 57 35.54 24.35 -1.92
C ALA A 57 36.09 25.75 -1.59
N THR A 58 35.36 26.80 -1.97
CA THR A 58 35.59 28.15 -1.45
C THR A 58 34.80 28.28 -0.15
N GLY A 59 35.52 28.32 0.98
CA GLY A 59 34.94 28.57 2.28
C GLY A 59 34.48 30.03 2.42
N THR A 60 33.34 30.23 3.07
CA THR A 60 33.00 31.49 3.74
C THR A 60 32.26 31.15 5.02
N SER A 61 32.91 31.41 6.14
CA SER A 61 32.34 31.33 7.49
C SER A 61 31.61 32.62 7.86
N SER A 62 30.68 32.48 8.82
CA SER A 62 30.01 33.51 9.67
C SER A 62 28.51 33.58 9.41
N ALA A 63 27.60 33.62 10.40
CA ALA A 63 27.72 33.83 11.83
C ALA A 63 26.63 33.05 12.59
N THR A 64 26.96 32.54 13.78
CA THR A 64 26.01 31.96 14.73
C THR A 64 25.08 33.04 15.28
N SER A 65 23.80 32.95 14.95
CA SER A 65 22.74 33.68 15.66
C SER A 65 21.91 32.67 16.44
N SER A 66 22.07 32.67 17.77
CA SER A 66 21.24 31.89 18.68
C SER A 66 19.86 32.52 18.78
N THR A 67 18.95 32.11 17.90
CA THR A 67 17.53 32.48 17.99
C THR A 67 16.82 31.47 18.90
N SER A 68 16.12 31.98 19.92
CA SER A 68 15.29 31.17 20.80
C SER A 68 14.21 30.47 19.98
N SER A 69 14.28 29.14 19.88
CA SER A 69 13.36 28.31 19.09
C SER A 69 11.98 28.27 19.76
N SER A 70 11.08 29.15 19.35
CA SER A 70 9.65 28.83 19.43
C SER A 70 9.40 27.66 18.49
N VAL A 71 8.85 26.56 19.00
CA VAL A 71 8.52 25.40 18.17
C VAL A 71 7.29 25.79 17.35
N SER A 72 7.51 26.37 16.18
CA SER A 72 6.47 26.50 15.17
C SER A 72 6.06 25.08 14.74
N GLY A 73 4.76 24.81 14.72
CA GLY A 73 4.23 23.54 14.22
C GLY A 73 4.58 23.38 12.74
N TYR A 74 4.88 22.15 12.32
CA TYR A 74 5.06 21.85 10.91
C TYR A 74 3.71 21.87 10.19
N VAL A 75 3.61 22.68 9.14
CA VAL A 75 2.47 22.68 8.22
C VAL A 75 2.95 22.02 6.93
N PRO A 76 2.42 20.84 6.56
CA PRO A 76 2.82 20.22 5.31
C PRO A 76 2.30 21.03 4.11
N PRO A 77 3.04 21.06 3.00
CA PRO A 77 2.68 21.84 1.83
C PRO A 77 1.47 21.20 1.12
N THR A 78 0.44 21.97 0.79
CA THR A 78 -0.76 21.49 0.05
C THR A 78 -0.71 21.77 -1.45
N ASN A 79 0.14 22.72 -1.87
CA ASN A 79 0.30 23.17 -3.25
C ASN A 79 1.40 22.41 -4.01
N VAL A 80 1.34 21.08 -3.99
CA VAL A 80 2.36 20.21 -4.60
C VAL A 80 1.75 19.16 -5.52
N MET A 81 2.56 18.69 -6.46
CA MET A 81 2.31 17.46 -7.21
C MET A 81 3.10 16.33 -6.54
N LEU A 82 2.40 15.30 -6.10
CA LEU A 82 3.02 14.13 -5.47
C LEU A 82 3.63 13.22 -6.54
N ALA A 83 4.67 12.48 -6.16
CA ALA A 83 5.28 11.52 -7.07
C ALA A 83 4.34 10.32 -7.28
N LEU A 84 4.07 9.99 -8.54
CA LEU A 84 3.31 8.81 -8.94
C LEU A 84 3.97 8.21 -10.19
N ASP A 85 4.47 6.99 -10.06
CA ASP A 85 5.24 6.31 -11.13
C ASP A 85 4.33 5.45 -12.03
N CYS A 86 3.25 6.07 -12.53
CA CYS A 86 2.50 5.52 -13.63
C CYS A 86 3.25 5.86 -14.93
N PRO A 87 3.49 4.89 -15.85
CA PRO A 87 2.84 3.58 -16.02
C PRO A 87 3.57 2.38 -15.37
N ASN A 88 4.73 2.56 -14.73
CA ASN A 88 5.55 1.44 -14.24
C ASN A 88 4.85 0.60 -13.15
N LEU A 89 3.91 1.21 -12.43
CA LEU A 89 3.09 0.54 -11.43
C LEU A 89 1.88 -0.21 -12.04
N ASP A 90 1.50 0.05 -13.28
CA ASP A 90 0.26 -0.49 -13.84
C ASP A 90 0.28 -2.03 -13.91
N GLY A 91 -0.79 -2.67 -13.45
CA GLY A 91 -0.92 -4.11 -13.34
C GLY A 91 -0.02 -4.78 -12.29
N GLN A 92 0.86 -4.04 -11.60
CA GLN A 92 1.74 -4.58 -10.56
C GLN A 92 0.98 -4.88 -9.27
N HIS A 93 1.48 -5.84 -8.51
CA HIS A 93 0.95 -6.14 -7.18
C HIS A 93 1.78 -5.42 -6.10
N GLN A 94 1.10 -4.70 -5.21
CA GLN A 94 1.69 -4.06 -4.04
C GLN A 94 1.18 -4.74 -2.79
N THR A 95 2.09 -5.30 -2.00
CA THR A 95 1.74 -5.97 -0.74
C THR A 95 2.07 -5.07 0.44
N VAL A 96 1.08 -4.86 1.31
CA VAL A 96 1.25 -4.18 2.60
C VAL A 96 1.14 -5.21 3.71
N THR A 97 2.17 -5.29 4.54
CA THR A 97 2.19 -6.15 5.74
C THR A 97 2.08 -5.30 7.00
N LEU A 98 1.10 -5.58 7.85
CA LEU A 98 0.92 -4.95 9.16
C LEU A 98 0.89 -6.01 10.25
N GLY A 99 2.01 -6.16 10.98
CA GLY A 99 2.18 -7.23 11.95
C GLY A 99 2.26 -8.60 11.24
N SER A 100 1.35 -9.52 11.57
CA SER A 100 1.29 -10.86 10.98
C SER A 100 0.31 -11.00 9.81
N GLN A 101 -0.37 -9.92 9.41
CA GLN A 101 -1.35 -9.92 8.33
C GLN A 101 -0.81 -9.15 7.13
N SER A 102 -1.18 -9.57 5.92
CA SER A 102 -0.79 -8.91 4.67
C SER A 102 -2.00 -8.74 3.76
N TRP A 103 -1.98 -7.66 2.99
CA TRP A 103 -2.97 -7.34 1.97
C TRP A 103 -2.25 -7.03 0.67
N THR A 104 -2.62 -7.70 -0.40
CA THR A 104 -2.07 -7.46 -1.74
C THR A 104 -3.08 -6.72 -2.59
N PHE A 105 -2.62 -5.64 -3.20
CA PHE A 105 -3.41 -4.79 -4.06
C PHE A 105 -2.88 -4.87 -5.49
N LYS A 106 -3.75 -5.03 -6.47
CA LYS A 106 -3.41 -4.88 -7.88
C LYS A 106 -3.56 -3.42 -8.27
N MET A 107 -2.49 -2.83 -8.79
CA MET A 107 -2.40 -1.44 -9.20
C MET A 107 -3.00 -1.22 -10.59
N GLU A 108 -3.66 -0.08 -10.75
CA GLU A 108 -4.41 0.32 -11.93
C GLU A 108 -4.20 1.82 -12.17
N CYS A 109 -3.34 2.17 -13.13
CA CYS A 109 -3.01 3.57 -13.43
C CYS A 109 -4.13 4.26 -14.25
N ASP A 110 -4.27 5.58 -14.08
CA ASP A 110 -5.24 6.43 -14.81
C ASP A 110 -6.70 5.94 -14.71
N MET A 111 -7.01 5.27 -13.59
CA MET A 111 -8.31 4.70 -13.27
C MET A 111 -8.91 5.35 -12.01
N ASP A 112 -10.21 5.63 -12.08
CA ASP A 112 -11.06 6.02 -10.95
C ASP A 112 -12.23 5.03 -10.83
N TYR A 113 -12.52 4.62 -9.60
CA TYR A 113 -13.66 3.77 -9.26
C TYR A 113 -14.85 4.62 -8.83
N LEU A 114 -15.74 4.91 -9.79
CA LEU A 114 -16.95 5.68 -9.56
C LEU A 114 -18.10 4.79 -9.07
N GLY A 115 -19.00 5.35 -8.28
CA GLY A 115 -20.23 4.67 -7.84
C GLY A 115 -20.05 3.64 -6.72
N SER A 116 -18.82 3.38 -6.27
CA SER A 116 -18.56 2.71 -4.99
C SER A 116 -18.64 3.70 -3.82
N VAL A 117 -18.92 3.22 -2.60
CA VAL A 117 -18.96 4.09 -1.43
C VAL A 117 -17.53 4.40 -0.99
N THR A 118 -17.20 5.69 -0.96
CA THR A 118 -16.02 6.21 -0.28
C THR A 118 -16.23 6.06 1.23
N ILE A 119 -15.41 5.22 1.86
CA ILE A 119 -15.38 5.01 3.30
C ILE A 119 -14.82 6.26 3.99
N VAL A 120 -13.69 6.77 3.48
CA VAL A 120 -13.02 7.97 3.98
C VAL A 120 -12.14 8.57 2.90
N ALA A 121 -12.03 9.91 2.91
CA ALA A 121 -11.02 10.67 2.19
C ALA A 121 -9.95 11.12 3.19
N VAL A 122 -8.68 10.89 2.89
CA VAL A 122 -7.55 11.30 3.72
C VAL A 122 -6.46 11.95 2.87
N THR A 123 -5.78 12.93 3.45
CA THR A 123 -4.60 13.55 2.83
C THR A 123 -3.37 12.70 3.14
N VAL A 124 -2.80 12.07 2.12
CA VAL A 124 -1.53 11.35 2.17
C VAL A 124 -0.58 11.86 1.10
N TYR A 125 0.72 11.71 1.34
CA TYR A 125 1.76 12.28 0.48
C TYR A 125 2.41 11.23 -0.44
N ALA A 126 1.95 9.98 -0.36
CA ALA A 126 2.42 8.88 -1.18
C ALA A 126 1.32 7.83 -1.37
N LEU A 127 1.26 7.25 -2.57
CA LEU A 127 0.37 6.13 -2.90
C LEU A 127 0.49 4.97 -1.90
N GLN A 128 1.71 4.65 -1.47
CA GLN A 128 1.95 3.56 -0.52
C GLN A 128 1.29 3.79 0.83
N ASP A 129 1.14 5.05 1.25
CA ASP A 129 0.45 5.37 2.50
C ASP A 129 -1.07 5.28 2.34
N CYS A 130 -1.60 5.48 1.13
CA CYS A 130 -2.99 5.17 0.80
C CYS A 130 -3.28 3.66 0.91
N LEU A 131 -2.39 2.82 0.36
CA LEU A 131 -2.47 1.36 0.48
C LEU A 131 -2.41 0.91 1.95
N LYS A 132 -1.48 1.49 2.72
CA LYS A 132 -1.39 1.24 4.17
C LYS A 132 -2.63 1.67 4.92
N ALA A 133 -3.28 2.78 4.55
CA ALA A 133 -4.51 3.23 5.17
C ALA A 133 -5.63 2.19 4.98
N CYS A 134 -5.79 1.66 3.77
CA CYS A 134 -6.75 0.59 3.47
C CYS A 134 -6.46 -0.71 4.24
N ALA A 135 -5.19 -1.15 4.23
CA ALA A 135 -4.76 -2.31 5.02
C ALA A 135 -4.98 -2.11 6.53
N SER A 136 -4.71 -0.91 7.05
CA SER A 136 -4.94 -0.55 8.45
C SER A 136 -6.42 -0.58 8.81
N TYR A 137 -7.28 -0.04 7.94
CA TYR A 137 -8.72 -0.13 8.09
C TYR A 137 -9.18 -1.59 8.20
N ASN A 138 -8.74 -2.43 7.27
CA ASN A 138 -9.11 -3.85 7.25
C ASN A 138 -8.60 -4.60 8.49
N ARG A 139 -7.36 -4.34 8.89
CA ARG A 139 -6.77 -4.90 10.12
C ARG A 139 -7.59 -4.56 11.35
N ASN A 140 -7.96 -3.28 11.51
CA ASN A 140 -8.61 -2.78 12.72
C ASN A 140 -10.07 -3.25 12.82
N LEU A 141 -10.75 -3.45 11.69
CA LEU A 141 -12.09 -4.02 11.64
C LEU A 141 -12.12 -5.55 11.58
N GLN A 142 -10.97 -6.20 11.45
CA GLN A 142 -10.86 -7.66 11.25
C GLN A 142 -11.72 -8.16 10.08
N SER A 143 -11.81 -7.35 9.02
CA SER A 143 -12.64 -7.60 7.84
C SER A 143 -12.07 -6.87 6.63
N ASN A 144 -12.27 -7.39 5.42
CA ASN A 144 -11.85 -6.73 4.18
C ASN A 144 -12.92 -5.77 3.68
N GLY A 145 -13.24 -4.74 4.49
CA GLY A 145 -14.24 -3.73 4.15
C GLY A 145 -13.74 -2.65 3.19
N CYS A 146 -12.44 -2.36 3.20
CA CYS A 146 -11.76 -1.57 2.19
C CYS A 146 -11.28 -2.50 1.07
N ILE A 147 -11.94 -2.40 -0.07
CA ILE A 147 -11.73 -3.26 -1.25
C ILE A 147 -10.89 -2.55 -2.30
N ALA A 148 -10.91 -1.23 -2.33
CA ALA A 148 -10.12 -0.47 -3.28
C ALA A 148 -9.64 0.84 -2.68
N ILE A 149 -8.62 1.41 -3.30
CA ILE A 149 -8.21 2.79 -3.08
C ILE A 149 -8.20 3.55 -4.40
N GLU A 150 -8.31 4.86 -4.29
CA GLU A 150 -7.94 5.81 -5.33
C GLU A 150 -6.96 6.81 -4.73
N PHE A 151 -5.90 7.09 -5.45
CA PHE A 151 -4.88 8.06 -5.08
C PHE A 151 -4.72 9.09 -6.19
N GLY A 152 -4.85 10.37 -5.83
CA GLY A 152 -4.62 11.49 -6.73
C GLY A 152 -3.36 12.25 -6.35
N ALA A 153 -2.49 12.50 -7.32
CA ALA A 153 -1.19 13.13 -7.09
C ALA A 153 -1.26 14.66 -7.06
N ASN A 154 -2.29 15.27 -7.65
CA ASN A 154 -2.41 16.74 -7.74
C ASN A 154 -3.03 17.32 -6.46
N MET A 155 -2.25 17.44 -5.40
CA MET A 155 -2.76 17.93 -4.12
C MET A 155 -3.21 19.40 -4.17
N THR A 156 -2.60 20.20 -5.05
CA THR A 156 -3.00 21.60 -5.29
C THR A 156 -4.45 21.70 -5.73
N PHE A 157 -4.91 20.74 -6.54
CA PHE A 157 -6.30 20.67 -6.99
C PHE A 157 -7.18 19.91 -6.00
N LEU A 158 -6.74 18.77 -5.50
CA LEU A 158 -7.60 17.83 -4.77
C LEU A 158 -7.86 18.24 -3.32
N GLU A 159 -6.90 18.85 -2.62
CA GLU A 159 -7.09 19.24 -1.22
C GLU A 159 -8.25 20.24 -1.03
N PRO A 160 -8.34 21.34 -1.82
CA PRO A 160 -9.44 22.29 -1.66
C PRO A 160 -10.79 21.81 -2.27
N ASN A 161 -10.80 20.85 -3.20
CA ASN A 161 -12.02 20.44 -3.92
C ASN A 161 -12.58 19.10 -3.43
N ASP A 162 -11.72 18.16 -3.07
CA ASP A 162 -12.05 16.75 -2.83
C ASP A 162 -11.62 16.25 -1.44
N PHE A 163 -11.09 17.16 -0.60
CA PHE A 163 -10.79 16.97 0.83
C PHE A 163 -9.76 15.85 1.14
N GLY A 164 -8.93 15.49 0.16
CA GLY A 164 -7.92 14.45 0.33
C GLY A 164 -7.18 14.14 -0.96
N THR A 165 -6.23 13.22 -0.86
CA THR A 165 -5.49 12.66 -2.00
C THR A 165 -5.64 11.14 -2.06
N CYS A 166 -6.32 10.55 -1.09
CA CYS A 166 -6.53 9.12 -0.97
C CYS A 166 -7.96 8.85 -0.53
N TRP A 167 -8.69 8.06 -1.32
CA TRP A 167 -10.05 7.64 -1.03
C TRP A 167 -10.07 6.13 -0.85
N LEU A 168 -10.45 5.69 0.35
CA LEU A 168 -10.69 4.27 0.63
C LEU A 168 -12.10 3.94 0.20
N LYS A 169 -12.27 2.88 -0.59
CA LYS A 169 -13.55 2.49 -1.18
C LYS A 169 -13.93 1.08 -0.75
N ASN A 170 -15.23 0.84 -0.57
CA ASN A 170 -15.76 -0.47 -0.20
C ASN A 170 -16.04 -1.40 -1.39
N GLY A 171 -15.67 -0.98 -2.59
CA GLY A 171 -15.82 -1.71 -3.85
C GLY A 171 -15.17 -0.94 -4.98
N THR A 172 -15.21 -1.50 -6.19
CA THR A 172 -14.65 -0.89 -7.41
C THR A 172 -15.69 -0.19 -8.27
N GLY A 173 -16.98 -0.43 -8.03
CA GLY A 173 -18.08 0.22 -8.76
C GLY A 173 -17.91 0.13 -10.28
N THR A 174 -18.04 1.26 -10.96
CA THR A 174 -17.74 1.42 -12.39
C THR A 174 -16.35 2.00 -12.56
N VAL A 175 -15.53 1.38 -13.40
CA VAL A 175 -14.19 1.87 -13.72
C VAL A 175 -14.31 3.00 -14.76
N TYR A 176 -13.77 4.16 -14.43
CA TYR A 176 -13.65 5.29 -15.34
C TYR A 176 -12.18 5.45 -15.74
N LEU A 177 -11.90 5.31 -17.04
CA LEU A 177 -10.59 5.59 -17.61
C LEU A 177 -10.51 7.08 -17.88
N SER A 178 -9.70 7.76 -17.08
CA SER A 178 -9.47 9.19 -17.24
C SER A 178 -8.37 9.44 -18.26
N GLY A 179 -8.59 9.04 -19.52
CA GLY A 179 -7.62 9.18 -20.61
C GLY A 179 -7.23 10.63 -20.97
N SER A 180 -7.66 11.63 -20.19
CA SER A 180 -7.39 13.05 -20.40
C SER A 180 -7.42 13.88 -19.11
N ASN A 181 -7.44 13.26 -17.92
CA ASN A 181 -7.49 14.03 -16.67
C ASN A 181 -6.10 14.64 -16.41
N PRO A 182 -5.97 15.97 -16.26
CA PRO A 182 -4.69 16.61 -15.94
C PRO A 182 -4.15 16.24 -14.56
N ASN A 183 -4.93 15.55 -13.73
CA ASN A 183 -4.53 15.07 -12.42
C ASN A 183 -4.03 13.62 -12.55
N PRO A 184 -2.72 13.34 -12.37
CA PRO A 184 -2.23 11.97 -12.33
C PRO A 184 -2.87 11.25 -11.15
N HIS A 185 -3.42 10.07 -11.40
CA HIS A 185 -4.11 9.28 -10.39
C HIS A 185 -3.90 7.79 -10.66
N ALA A 186 -4.02 7.00 -9.60
CA ALA A 186 -3.94 5.56 -9.67
C ALA A 186 -4.97 4.99 -8.70
N ALA A 187 -5.57 3.88 -9.10
CA ALA A 187 -6.39 3.07 -8.24
C ALA A 187 -5.67 1.76 -7.90
N ALA A 188 -6.15 1.09 -6.86
CA ALA A 188 -5.71 -0.26 -6.57
C ALA A 188 -6.83 -1.09 -5.96
N VAL A 189 -6.95 -2.36 -6.34
CA VAL A 189 -7.97 -3.29 -5.83
C VAL A 189 -7.32 -4.34 -4.95
N LEU A 190 -7.90 -4.60 -3.79
CA LEU A 190 -7.52 -5.70 -2.92
C LEU A 190 -7.80 -7.03 -3.61
N VAL A 191 -6.77 -7.86 -3.75
CA VAL A 191 -6.85 -9.19 -4.38
C VAL A 191 -6.63 -10.35 -3.41
N SER A 192 -5.96 -10.12 -2.28
CA SER A 192 -5.79 -11.11 -1.21
C SER A 192 -5.46 -10.48 0.13
#